data_AF-A0A922LMW5-F1
#
_entry.id   AF-A0A922LMW5-F1
#
_cell.length_a   1.000
_cell.length_b   1.000
_cell.length_c   1.000
_cell.angle_alpha   90.00
_cell.angle_beta   90.00
_cell.angle_gamma   90.00
#
_symmetry.space_group_name_H-M   'P 1'
#
loop_
_entity.id
_entity.type
_entity.pdbx_description
1 polymer ?
#
loop_
_entity_poly.entity_id
_entity_poly.type
_entity_poly.pdbx_seq_one_letter_code
_entity_poly.pdbx_strand_id
1 'polypeptide(L)'
;MRHKVAYDRHKINCGRTFPPGNEIYRKENLSFFEIDGQKHQEYCRNLCLLAKLFLKQKTVHELDQVPAFLFYVLTETDQDGSHIIGYFSKQKADDQCDNSVNTVYNNLSCILILPPYQCRGFGRMLIEMSYILSRLEQRIGTPERPLSDLGIIIYRRYWRFEILKYLSSFTAKSINIRSK
;
A
#
# COMPACT_ATOMS: atom_id res chain seq x y z
N MET A 1 -0.01 1.06 23.74
CA MET A 1 -0.05 1.49 25.16
C MET A 1 -0.38 0.28 26.02
N ARG A 2 0.21 0.16 27.22
CA ARG A 2 0.11 -1.05 28.04
C ARG A 2 -1.20 -1.17 28.84
N HIS A 3 -1.81 -0.05 29.23
CA HIS A 3 -2.98 -0.02 30.11
C HIS A 3 -4.12 0.78 29.49
N LYS A 4 -5.37 0.33 29.73
CA LYS A 4 -6.59 0.98 29.25
C LYS A 4 -6.69 2.45 29.68
N VAL A 5 -6.38 2.76 30.95
CA VAL A 5 -6.40 4.14 31.48
C VAL A 5 -5.49 5.09 30.70
N ALA A 6 -4.31 4.62 30.30
CA ALA A 6 -3.39 5.42 29.49
C ALA A 6 -3.93 5.63 28.05
N TYR A 7 -4.57 4.60 27.48
CA TYR A 7 -5.22 4.69 26.18
C TYR A 7 -6.40 5.67 26.19
N ASP A 8 -7.28 5.57 27.19
CA ASP A 8 -8.45 6.45 27.31
C ASP A 8 -8.02 7.92 27.47
N ARG A 9 -6.97 8.18 28.27
CA ARG A 9 -6.39 9.52 28.40
C ARG A 9 -5.78 10.01 27.09
N HIS A 10 -5.07 9.15 26.36
CA HIS A 10 -4.55 9.50 25.05
C HIS A 10 -5.67 9.83 24.07
N LYS A 11 -6.74 9.03 24.03
CA LYS A 11 -7.88 9.24 23.13
C LYS A 11 -8.52 10.62 23.32
N ILE A 12 -8.64 11.10 24.56
CA ILE A 12 -9.20 12.43 24.86
C ILE A 12 -8.27 13.56 24.41
N ASN A 13 -6.95 13.38 24.57
CA ASN A 13 -5.96 14.42 24.29
C ASN A 13 -5.43 14.39 22.84
N CYS A 14 -5.67 13.32 22.10
CA CYS A 14 -5.16 13.14 20.75
C CYS A 14 -6.04 13.86 19.74
N GLY A 15 -5.55 14.98 19.19
CA GLY A 15 -6.24 15.71 18.13
C GLY A 15 -6.12 15.09 16.73
N ARG A 16 -5.55 13.88 16.59
CA ARG A 16 -5.38 13.23 15.27
C ARG A 16 -6.61 12.40 14.93
N THR A 17 -7.33 12.82 13.89
CA THR A 17 -8.52 12.14 13.38
C THR A 17 -8.32 11.50 12.01
N PHE A 18 -7.16 11.69 11.38
CA PHE A 18 -6.79 11.09 10.08
C PHE A 18 -5.27 10.81 10.01
N PRO A 19 -4.80 9.96 9.08
CA PRO A 19 -3.37 9.74 8.88
C PRO A 19 -2.62 11.03 8.56
N PRO A 20 -1.35 11.19 8.98
CA PRO A 20 -0.53 12.31 8.54
C PRO A 20 -0.23 12.21 7.03
N GLY A 21 0.42 13.23 6.46
CA GLY A 21 0.77 13.26 5.04
C GLY A 21 -0.32 13.90 4.18
N ASN A 22 -0.32 13.57 2.89
CA ASN A 22 -1.18 14.20 1.89
C ASN A 22 -2.32 13.26 1.49
N GLU A 23 -3.56 13.74 1.49
CA GLU A 23 -4.68 13.03 0.86
C GLU A 23 -4.53 13.13 -0.66
N ILE A 24 -4.17 12.02 -1.32
CA ILE A 24 -3.88 11.99 -2.78
C ILE A 24 -5.05 11.41 -3.60
N TYR A 25 -6.05 10.84 -2.93
CA TYR A 25 -7.26 10.33 -3.55
C TYR A 25 -8.41 10.42 -2.56
N ARG A 26 -9.58 10.85 -3.04
CA ARG A 26 -10.82 10.82 -2.29
C ARG A 26 -11.97 10.44 -3.22
N LYS A 27 -12.78 9.47 -2.82
CA LYS A 27 -14.06 9.14 -3.44
C LYS A 27 -15.05 8.72 -2.37
N GLU A 28 -16.14 9.46 -2.24
CA GLU A 28 -17.16 9.24 -1.21
C GLU A 28 -16.52 9.24 0.19
N ASN A 29 -16.63 8.13 0.92
CA ASN A 29 -16.02 7.94 2.24
C ASN A 29 -14.62 7.31 2.18
N LEU A 30 -14.09 6.94 1.02
CA LEU A 30 -12.78 6.30 0.89
C LEU A 30 -11.69 7.31 0.50
N SER A 31 -10.57 7.28 1.23
CA SER A 31 -9.43 8.16 0.99
C SER A 31 -8.09 7.42 1.02
N PHE A 32 -7.16 7.80 0.13
CA PHE A 32 -5.74 7.40 0.24
C PHE A 32 -4.90 8.57 0.74
N PHE A 33 -4.08 8.28 1.75
CA PHE A 33 -3.06 9.18 2.25
C PHE A 33 -1.68 8.68 1.81
N GLU A 34 -0.89 9.57 1.20
CA GLU A 34 0.52 9.37 0.95
C GLU A 34 1.33 9.94 2.12
N ILE A 35 2.13 9.08 2.74
CA ILE A 35 2.88 9.38 3.94
C ILE A 35 4.36 9.11 3.68
N ASP A 36 5.16 10.17 3.78
CA ASP A 36 6.61 10.06 3.68
C ASP A 36 7.20 9.52 4.99
N GLY A 37 7.81 8.35 4.93
CA GLY A 37 8.45 7.70 6.08
C GLY A 37 9.58 8.54 6.70
N GLN A 38 10.23 9.42 5.93
CA GLN A 38 11.27 10.31 6.45
C GLN A 38 10.68 11.46 7.27
N LYS A 39 9.52 12.00 6.86
CA LYS A 39 8.83 13.11 7.54
C LYS A 39 8.01 12.64 8.74
N HIS A 40 7.43 11.43 8.67
CA HIS A 40 6.52 10.88 9.68
C HIS A 40 7.01 9.55 10.27
N GLN A 41 8.29 9.48 10.65
CA GLN A 41 8.96 8.26 11.10
C GLN A 41 8.21 7.50 12.21
N GLU A 42 7.75 8.19 13.25
CA GLU A 42 7.06 7.54 14.37
C GLU A 42 5.75 6.87 13.94
N TYR A 43 4.95 7.55 13.10
CA TYR A 43 3.71 6.99 12.57
C TYR A 43 3.98 5.75 11.72
N CYS A 44 4.95 5.85 10.79
CA CYS A 44 5.28 4.75 9.90
C CYS A 44 5.93 3.56 10.64
N ARG A 45 6.75 3.81 11.68
CA ARG A 45 7.27 2.76 12.58
C ARG A 45 6.13 2.05 13.32
N ASN A 46 5.19 2.79 13.88
CA ASN A 46 4.01 2.22 14.55
C ASN A 46 3.15 1.40 13.58
N LEU A 47 2.98 1.86 12.35
CA LEU A 47 2.27 1.13 11.30
C LEU A 47 2.99 -0.17 10.91
N CYS A 48 4.32 -0.15 10.76
CA CYS A 48 5.11 -1.34 10.51
C CYS A 48 5.06 -2.35 11.68
N LEU A 49 5.09 -1.87 12.93
CA LEU A 49 4.94 -2.70 14.13
C LEU A 49 3.56 -3.38 14.16
N LEU A 50 2.50 -2.62 13.86
CA LEU A 50 1.15 -3.18 13.71
C LEU A 50 1.11 -4.24 12.60
N ALA A 51 1.75 -3.97 11.46
CA ALA A 51 1.77 -4.89 10.34
C ALA A 51 2.54 -6.18 10.63
N LYS A 52 3.61 -6.11 11.41
CA LYS A 52 4.43 -7.27 11.82
C LYS A 52 3.60 -8.34 12.53
N LEU A 53 2.52 -7.97 13.21
CA LEU A 53 1.59 -8.90 13.85
C LEU A 53 0.89 -9.83 12.85
N PHE A 54 0.72 -9.37 11.61
CA PHE A 54 -0.03 -10.07 10.56
C PHE A 54 0.86 -10.55 9.40
N LEU A 55 2.04 -9.94 9.22
CA LEU A 55 3.00 -10.27 8.16
C LEU A 55 4.21 -11.03 8.75
N LYS A 56 4.22 -12.36 8.55
CA LYS A 56 5.32 -13.23 9.02
C LYS A 56 6.67 -12.85 8.41
N GLN A 57 6.67 -12.49 7.12
CA GLN A 57 7.87 -12.18 6.33
C GLN A 57 8.50 -10.82 6.65
N LYS A 58 7.78 -9.92 7.35
CA LYS A 58 8.32 -8.62 7.74
C LYS A 58 9.35 -8.79 8.86
N THR A 59 10.57 -8.28 8.69
CA THR A 59 11.61 -8.32 9.71
C THR A 59 11.62 -7.04 10.55
N VAL A 60 12.08 -7.12 11.80
CA VAL A 60 12.18 -5.94 12.69
C VAL A 60 13.27 -4.97 12.18
N HIS A 61 14.29 -5.49 11.49
CA HIS A 61 15.36 -4.70 10.88
C HIS A 61 14.84 -3.69 9.83
N GLU A 62 13.69 -3.96 9.20
CA GLU A 62 13.06 -3.02 8.27
C GLU A 62 12.49 -1.76 8.96
N LEU A 63 12.37 -1.73 10.29
CA LEU A 63 11.89 -0.54 11.02
C LEU A 63 12.88 0.63 10.96
N ASP A 64 14.17 0.34 10.84
CA ASP A 64 15.21 1.36 10.71
C ASP A 64 15.25 1.95 9.30
N GLN A 65 14.71 1.23 8.32
CA GLN A 65 14.66 1.65 6.91
C GLN A 65 13.41 2.48 6.56
N VAL A 66 12.50 2.73 7.51
CA VAL A 66 11.27 3.52 7.30
C VAL A 66 11.48 4.81 6.49
N PRO A 67 12.57 5.60 6.66
CA PRO A 67 12.82 6.81 5.86
C PRO A 67 12.91 6.59 4.34
N ALA A 68 13.28 5.38 3.89
CA ALA A 68 13.41 5.00 2.48
C ALA A 68 12.06 4.65 1.82
N PHE A 69 10.95 4.68 2.56
CA PHE A 69 9.64 4.25 2.06
C PHE A 69 8.60 5.37 2.06
N LEU A 70 7.74 5.32 1.05
CA LEU A 70 6.42 5.94 1.05
C LEU A 70 5.38 4.92 1.51
N PHE A 71 4.39 5.39 2.26
CA PHE A 71 3.27 4.58 2.74
C PHE A 71 1.98 5.14 2.15
N TYR A 72 1.18 4.27 1.55
CA TYR A 72 -0.11 4.61 0.96
C TYR A 72 -1.20 3.96 1.80
N VAL A 73 -1.84 4.77 2.64
CA VAL A 73 -2.81 4.31 3.64
C VAL A 73 -4.22 4.53 3.12
N LEU A 74 -4.97 3.44 2.98
CA LEU A 74 -6.40 3.47 2.65
C LEU A 74 -7.20 3.64 3.93
N THR A 75 -8.15 4.57 3.91
CA THR A 75 -9.04 4.86 5.03
C THR A 75 -10.50 4.93 4.60
N GLU A 76 -11.38 4.70 5.57
CA GLU A 76 -12.81 4.97 5.49
C GLU A 76 -13.15 6.10 6.46
N THR A 77 -13.81 7.14 5.96
CA THR A 77 -14.15 8.34 6.73
C THR A 77 -15.58 8.27 7.22
N ASP A 78 -15.79 8.50 8.51
CA ASP A 78 -17.10 8.68 9.14
C ASP A 78 -17.15 10.00 9.93
N GLN A 79 -18.09 10.11 10.88
CA GLN A 79 -18.28 11.31 11.71
C GLN A 79 -17.12 11.54 12.70
N ASP A 80 -16.40 10.48 13.09
CA ASP A 80 -15.32 10.52 14.09
C ASP A 80 -13.93 10.70 13.46
N GLY A 81 -13.79 10.43 12.15
CA GLY A 81 -12.55 10.66 11.40
C GLY A 81 -12.31 9.65 10.29
N SER A 82 -11.05 9.55 9.85
CA SER A 82 -10.60 8.61 8.82
C SER A 82 -9.94 7.38 9.45
N HIS A 83 -10.65 6.25 9.40
CA HIS A 83 -10.24 4.98 10.00
C HIS A 83 -9.42 4.16 9.02
N ILE A 84 -8.26 3.67 9.45
CA ILE A 84 -7.39 2.85 8.61
C ILE A 84 -8.04 1.51 8.25
N ILE A 85 -8.09 1.21 6.96
CA ILE A 85 -8.49 -0.10 6.41
C ILE A 85 -7.27 -0.99 6.20
N GLY A 86 -6.22 -0.40 5.62
CA GLY A 86 -5.03 -1.11 5.18
C GLY A 86 -4.04 -0.15 4.53
N TYR A 87 -2.90 -0.66 4.13
CA TYR A 87 -1.88 0.13 3.46
C TYR A 87 -1.02 -0.73 2.55
N PHE A 88 -0.27 -0.07 1.67
CA PHE A 88 0.95 -0.64 1.12
C PHE A 88 2.13 0.33 1.27
N SER A 89 3.34 -0.21 1.38
CA SER A 89 4.58 0.57 1.33
C SER A 89 5.25 0.41 -0.03
N LYS A 90 6.01 1.42 -0.42
CA LYS A 90 6.79 1.47 -1.66
C LYS A 90 8.11 2.16 -1.38
N GLN A 91 9.21 1.52 -1.74
CA GLN A 91 10.53 2.15 -1.63
C GLN A 91 10.60 3.38 -2.55
N LYS A 92 11.25 4.46 -2.12
CA LYS A 92 11.40 5.68 -2.92
C LYS A 92 12.20 5.39 -4.18
N ALA A 93 11.91 6.13 -5.26
CA ALA A 93 12.52 5.89 -6.57
C ALA A 93 14.05 6.01 -6.53
N ASP A 94 14.57 6.99 -5.78
CA ASP A 94 16.01 7.24 -5.62
C ASP A 94 16.74 6.08 -4.94
N ASP A 95 16.03 5.34 -4.08
CA ASP A 95 16.57 4.19 -3.35
C ASP A 95 16.42 2.88 -4.15
N GLN A 96 15.63 2.87 -5.23
CA GLN A 96 15.42 1.71 -6.11
C GLN A 96 16.33 1.69 -7.34
N CYS A 97 16.94 2.82 -7.71
CA CYS A 97 17.84 2.89 -8.86
C CYS A 97 19.27 2.51 -8.46
N ASP A 98 19.60 1.23 -8.61
CA ASP A 98 20.97 0.87 -8.96
C ASP A 98 21.14 1.07 -10.48
N ASN A 99 22.25 1.66 -10.93
CA ASN A 99 22.56 2.00 -12.34
C ASN A 99 22.70 0.78 -13.27
N SER A 100 22.18 -0.37 -12.84
CA SER A 100 22.11 -1.62 -13.57
C SER A 100 20.90 -1.62 -14.51
N VAL A 101 21.16 -1.91 -15.78
CA VAL A 101 20.19 -1.99 -16.90
C VAL A 101 19.07 -3.04 -16.66
N ASN A 102 19.14 -3.84 -15.59
CA ASN A 102 18.19 -4.91 -15.27
C ASN A 102 17.45 -4.74 -13.92
N THR A 103 17.45 -3.57 -13.30
CA THR A 103 16.78 -3.38 -12.01
C THR A 103 15.25 -3.47 -12.15
N VAL A 104 14.65 -4.43 -11.44
CA VAL A 104 13.20 -4.63 -11.37
C VAL A 104 12.58 -3.51 -10.54
N TYR A 105 11.66 -2.75 -11.13
CA TYR A 105 10.94 -1.70 -10.41
C TYR A 105 9.85 -2.29 -9.51
N ASN A 106 10.02 -2.14 -8.20
CA ASN A 106 9.05 -2.61 -7.22
C ASN A 106 8.05 -1.49 -6.89
N ASN A 107 6.82 -1.63 -7.36
CA ASN A 107 5.76 -0.65 -7.07
C ASN A 107 5.07 -0.90 -5.71
N LEU A 108 5.37 -2.01 -5.07
CA LEU A 108 4.81 -2.41 -3.79
C LEU A 108 5.82 -3.31 -3.04
N SER A 109 6.17 -2.92 -1.82
CA SER A 109 7.08 -3.65 -0.93
C SER A 109 6.34 -4.50 0.09
N CYS A 110 5.38 -3.90 0.81
CA CYS A 110 4.51 -4.61 1.74
C CYS A 110 3.07 -4.19 1.48
N ILE A 111 2.12 -5.12 1.65
CA ILE A 111 0.69 -4.85 1.60
C ILE A 111 0.00 -5.51 2.79
N LEU A 112 -0.90 -4.78 3.43
CA LEU A 112 -1.71 -5.29 4.52
C LEU A 112 -3.12 -4.71 4.45
N ILE A 113 -4.10 -5.58 4.65
CA ILE A 113 -5.48 -5.22 4.97
C ILE A 113 -5.69 -5.67 6.41
N LEU A 114 -6.15 -4.76 7.28
CA LEU A 114 -6.41 -5.12 8.67
C LEU A 114 -7.48 -6.21 8.72
N PRO A 115 -7.34 -7.20 9.63
CA PRO A 115 -8.24 -8.35 9.70
C PRO A 115 -9.75 -8.06 9.57
N PRO A 116 -10.34 -7.06 10.26
CA PRO A 116 -11.79 -6.81 10.16
C PRO A 116 -12.26 -6.38 8.76
N TYR A 117 -11.37 -5.85 7.92
CA TYR A 117 -11.69 -5.36 6.58
C TYR A 117 -11.30 -6.33 5.45
N GLN A 118 -10.78 -7.51 5.80
CA GLN A 118 -10.42 -8.51 4.79
C GLN A 118 -11.65 -9.04 4.05
N CYS A 119 -11.43 -9.57 2.84
CA CYS A 119 -12.48 -10.13 1.98
C CYS A 119 -13.58 -9.16 1.51
N ARG A 120 -13.40 -7.84 1.64
CA ARG A 120 -14.34 -6.80 1.20
C ARG A 120 -13.95 -6.07 -0.09
N GLY A 121 -12.92 -6.54 -0.80
CA GLY A 121 -12.43 -5.93 -2.04
C GLY A 121 -11.31 -4.90 -1.89
N PHE A 122 -11.01 -4.44 -0.67
CA PHE A 122 -9.96 -3.43 -0.43
C PHE A 122 -8.55 -3.86 -0.86
N GLY A 123 -8.23 -5.16 -0.79
CA GLY A 123 -6.95 -5.65 -1.30
C GLY A 123 -6.77 -5.43 -2.80
N ARG A 124 -7.86 -5.54 -3.59
CA ARG A 124 -7.84 -5.19 -5.02
C ARG A 124 -7.61 -3.69 -5.21
N MET A 125 -8.24 -2.86 -4.38
CA MET A 125 -8.11 -1.41 -4.45
C MET A 125 -6.68 -0.93 -4.14
N LEU A 126 -6.03 -1.51 -3.12
CA LEU A 126 -4.62 -1.22 -2.80
C LEU A 126 -3.68 -1.59 -3.97
N ILE A 127 -3.88 -2.75 -4.59
CA ILE A 127 -3.08 -3.18 -5.75
C ILE A 127 -3.36 -2.30 -6.97
N GLU A 128 -4.62 -1.96 -7.24
CA GLU A 128 -4.96 -1.05 -8.34
C GLU A 128 -4.27 0.30 -8.13
N MET A 129 -4.28 0.84 -6.92
CA MET A 129 -3.60 2.10 -6.60
C MET A 129 -2.10 2.03 -6.88
N SER A 130 -1.41 0.93 -6.51
CA SER A 130 0.02 0.77 -6.80
C SER A 130 0.32 0.77 -8.32
N TYR A 131 -0.56 0.17 -9.12
CA TYR A 131 -0.47 0.21 -10.58
C TYR A 131 -0.86 1.58 -11.18
N ILE A 132 -1.84 2.29 -10.63
CA ILE A 132 -2.17 3.67 -11.03
C ILE A 132 -0.93 4.56 -10.87
N LEU A 133 -0.27 4.49 -9.71
CA LEU A 133 0.95 5.27 -9.45
C LEU A 133 2.07 4.89 -10.44
N SER A 134 2.24 3.60 -10.71
CA SER A 134 3.23 3.13 -11.71
C SER A 134 2.96 3.70 -13.11
N ARG A 135 1.68 3.80 -13.52
CA ARG A 135 1.27 4.41 -14.79
C ARG A 135 1.59 5.90 -14.83
N LEU A 136 1.32 6.62 -13.73
CA LEU A 136 1.65 8.06 -13.62
C LEU A 136 3.16 8.30 -13.69
N GLU A 137 3.96 7.38 -13.14
CA GLU A 137 5.42 7.42 -13.19
C GLU A 137 6.01 6.90 -14.51
N GLN A 138 5.17 6.42 -15.43
CA GLN A 138 5.58 5.79 -16.69
C GLN A 138 6.55 4.61 -16.50
N ARG A 139 6.36 3.84 -15.41
CA ARG A 139 7.17 2.66 -15.08
C ARG A 139 6.32 1.39 -15.05
N ILE A 140 6.90 0.27 -15.47
CA ILE A 140 6.29 -1.04 -15.31
C ILE A 140 6.70 -1.59 -13.94
N GLY A 141 5.74 -1.68 -13.02
CA GLY A 141 5.99 -2.15 -11.65
C GLY A 141 5.51 -3.57 -11.38
N THR A 142 6.20 -4.25 -10.47
CA THR A 142 5.80 -5.54 -9.88
C THR A 142 5.81 -5.44 -8.35
N PRO A 143 5.04 -6.27 -7.62
CA PRO A 143 5.31 -6.46 -6.20
C PRO A 143 6.69 -7.05 -5.94
N GLU A 144 7.27 -6.65 -4.81
CA GLU A 144 8.44 -7.26 -4.21
C GLU A 144 8.17 -8.73 -3.84
N ARG A 145 9.21 -9.56 -3.90
CA ARG A 145 9.15 -11.00 -3.59
C ARG A 145 9.99 -11.30 -2.34
N PRO A 146 9.57 -12.29 -1.51
CA PRO A 146 8.42 -13.16 -1.68
C PRO A 146 7.10 -12.51 -1.25
N LEU A 147 6.01 -12.85 -1.95
CA LEU A 147 4.65 -12.53 -1.51
C LEU A 147 4.15 -13.56 -0.48
N SER A 148 3.20 -13.16 0.36
CA SER A 148 2.42 -14.09 1.19
C SER A 148 1.43 -14.90 0.34
N ASP A 149 0.96 -16.05 0.85
CA ASP A 149 -0.02 -16.89 0.13
C ASP A 149 -1.28 -16.10 -0.27
N LEU A 150 -1.80 -15.27 0.65
CA LEU A 150 -2.91 -14.37 0.37
C LEU A 150 -2.54 -13.30 -0.67
N GLY A 151 -1.32 -12.75 -0.59
CA GLY A 151 -0.80 -11.81 -1.58
C GLY A 151 -0.79 -12.40 -2.98
N ILE A 152 -0.28 -13.63 -3.15
CA ILE A 152 -0.24 -14.35 -4.43
C ILE A 152 -1.66 -14.53 -4.99
N ILE A 153 -2.62 -14.94 -4.16
CA ILE A 153 -4.02 -15.15 -4.58
C ILE A 153 -4.64 -13.85 -5.09
N ILE A 154 -4.47 -12.74 -4.35
CA ILE A 154 -5.08 -11.46 -4.71
C ILE A 154 -4.43 -10.91 -5.99
N TYR A 155 -3.09 -10.96 -6.12
CA TYR A 155 -2.39 -10.51 -7.33
C TYR A 155 -2.79 -11.33 -8.57
N ARG A 156 -2.85 -12.66 -8.46
CA ARG A 156 -3.33 -13.52 -9.57
C ARG A 156 -4.75 -13.18 -9.99
N ARG A 157 -5.65 -12.95 -9.04
CA ARG A 157 -7.04 -12.56 -9.32
C ARG A 157 -7.09 -11.18 -9.99
N TYR A 158 -6.29 -10.23 -9.52
CA TYR A 158 -6.20 -8.88 -10.09
C TYR A 158 -5.70 -8.93 -11.54
N TRP A 159 -4.54 -9.56 -11.79
CA TRP A 159 -3.99 -9.65 -13.15
C TRP A 159 -4.92 -10.39 -14.11
N ARG A 160 -5.53 -11.50 -13.66
CA ARG A 160 -6.51 -12.22 -14.47
C ARG A 160 -7.67 -11.30 -14.88
N PHE A 161 -8.21 -10.51 -13.96
CA PHE A 161 -9.30 -9.61 -14.25
C PHE A 161 -8.88 -8.50 -15.23
N GLU A 162 -7.74 -7.84 -15.00
CA GLU A 162 -7.29 -6.75 -15.88
C GLU A 162 -6.94 -7.24 -17.29
N ILE A 163 -6.33 -8.43 -17.41
CA ILE A 163 -6.06 -9.04 -18.72
C ILE A 163 -7.36 -9.34 -19.45
N LEU A 164 -8.34 -9.97 -18.79
CA LEU A 164 -9.63 -10.29 -19.40
C LEU A 164 -10.40 -9.02 -19.80
N LYS A 165 -10.39 -7.99 -18.96
CA LYS A 165 -10.99 -6.69 -19.24
C LYS A 165 -10.35 -6.02 -20.45
N TYR A 166 -9.03 -6.08 -20.57
CA TYR A 166 -8.32 -5.58 -21.74
C TYR A 166 -8.75 -6.36 -23.00
N LEU A 167 -8.67 -7.69 -22.95
CA LEU A 167 -9.01 -8.57 -24.08
C LEU A 167 -10.47 -8.44 -24.51
N SER A 168 -11.43 -8.22 -23.60
CA SER A 168 -12.83 -8.06 -23.97
C SER A 168 -13.11 -6.77 -24.74
N SER A 169 -12.26 -5.76 -24.58
CA SER A 169 -12.30 -4.51 -25.36
C SER A 169 -11.40 -4.52 -26.59
N PHE A 170 -10.57 -5.54 -26.76
CA PHE A 170 -9.56 -5.61 -27.80
C PHE A 170 -10.14 -6.20 -29.10
N THR A 171 -9.97 -5.48 -30.22
CA THR A 171 -10.57 -5.84 -31.51
C THR A 171 -9.57 -6.35 -32.55
N ALA A 172 -8.26 -6.18 -32.32
CA ALA A 172 -7.24 -6.60 -33.27
C ALA A 172 -6.97 -8.12 -33.22
N LYS A 173 -6.41 -8.66 -34.31
CA LYS A 173 -6.15 -10.10 -34.47
C LYS A 173 -4.94 -10.61 -33.68
N SER A 174 -4.03 -9.73 -33.27
CA SER A 174 -2.81 -10.10 -32.54
C SER A 174 -2.46 -9.06 -31.49
N ILE A 175 -1.92 -9.53 -30.36
CA ILE A 175 -1.48 -8.72 -29.24
C ILE A 175 -0.01 -9.05 -28.95
N ASN A 176 0.80 -8.03 -28.68
CA ASN A 176 2.18 -8.19 -28.22
C ASN A 176 2.25 -7.89 -26.72
N ILE A 177 3.04 -8.68 -25.99
CA ILE A 177 3.22 -8.52 -24.54
C ILE A 177 4.06 -7.26 -24.21
N ARG A 178 4.93 -6.84 -25.13
CA ARG A 178 5.73 -5.62 -25.02
C ARG A 178 5.29 -4.62 -26.08
N SER A 179 5.15 -3.35 -25.72
CA SER A 179 5.17 -2.28 -26.73
C SER A 179 6.55 -2.27 -27.39
N LYS A 180 6.60 -2.06 -28.70
CA LYS A 180 7.83 -1.61 -29.35
C LYS A 180 8.25 -0.26 -28.77
#